data_AF-A0A3A8GFF8-F1
#
_entry.id   AF-A0A3A8GFF8-F1
#
_cell.length_a   1.000
_cell.length_b   1.000
_cell.length_c   1.000
_cell.angle_alpha   90.00
_cell.angle_beta   90.00
_cell.angle_gamma   90.00
#
_symmetry.space_group_name_H-M   'P 1'
#
loop_
_entity.id
_entity.type
_entity.pdbx_description
1 polymer ?
#
loop_
_entity_poly.entity_id
_entity_poly.type
_entity_poly.pdbx_seq_one_letter_code
_entity_poly.pdbx_strand_id
1 'polypeptide(L)'
;WEMLVAFCVGVIVGGIHFGTLNSHRVDLQKGFLAAFLGTLVALGFSFLLPPFNVVRSLYSGVVLLVPATVVTLGSLELAMESVEAGLPRLMYGLLRFLMLGVGIAAAGTLWEFAWRLPPHFEAHALPPLLTFFLMAVGGVALAVCMSGRPRDVAWIVGGVLLAYETQAVAKLLLGDRGSPLVSAFVLGVAGLLYGRGRDRMPMTVIMPGMLQLTPGFIGTEAVVALLGAGAAGAEDARLFNVLLVALQLVLGLVFATVVVPPRFAMERGSPVPPSAGSA
;
A
#
# COMPACT_ATOMS: atom_id res chain seq x y z
N TRP A 1 7.97 -20.80 -4.57
CA TRP A 1 7.19 -21.29 -3.39
C TRP A 1 6.54 -20.14 -2.63
N GLU A 2 7.17 -18.97 -2.66
CA GLU A 2 6.75 -17.74 -2.03
C GLU A 2 5.30 -17.36 -2.36
N MET A 3 4.90 -17.49 -3.62
CA MET A 3 3.53 -17.17 -4.05
C MET A 3 2.48 -18.11 -3.48
N LEU A 4 2.82 -19.40 -3.32
CA LEU A 4 1.92 -20.39 -2.73
C LEU A 4 1.72 -20.09 -1.24
N VAL A 5 2.83 -19.84 -0.53
CA VAL A 5 2.77 -19.46 0.89
C VAL A 5 2.02 -18.15 1.07
N ALA A 6 2.28 -17.14 0.22
CA ALA A 6 1.57 -15.88 0.22
C ALA A 6 0.06 -16.05 -0.01
N PHE A 7 -0.34 -16.96 -0.91
CA PHE A 7 -1.74 -17.29 -1.14
C PHE A 7 -2.36 -17.92 0.11
N CYS A 8 -1.72 -18.89 0.75
CA CYS A 8 -2.21 -19.51 1.98
C CYS A 8 -2.34 -18.49 3.13
N VAL A 9 -1.33 -17.65 3.32
CA VAL A 9 -1.37 -16.54 4.29
C VAL A 9 -2.51 -15.59 3.95
N GLY A 10 -2.65 -15.20 2.68
CA GLY A 10 -3.72 -14.32 2.20
C GLY A 10 -5.13 -14.87 2.44
N VAL A 11 -5.34 -16.18 2.28
CA VAL A 11 -6.62 -16.85 2.58
C VAL A 11 -6.95 -16.75 4.06
N ILE A 12 -5.98 -16.99 4.95
CA ILE A 12 -6.17 -16.90 6.40
C ILE A 12 -6.46 -15.45 6.81
N VAL A 13 -5.66 -14.52 6.32
CA VAL A 13 -5.82 -13.07 6.55
C VAL A 13 -7.17 -12.58 6.05
N GLY A 14 -7.57 -12.99 4.83
CA GLY A 14 -8.86 -12.68 4.24
C GLY A 14 -10.03 -13.26 5.04
N GLY A 15 -9.87 -14.49 5.55
CA GLY A 15 -10.84 -15.12 6.44
C GLY A 15 -11.03 -14.35 7.76
N ILE A 16 -9.94 -13.92 8.39
CA ILE A 16 -9.97 -13.07 9.60
C ILE A 16 -10.64 -11.73 9.30
N HIS A 17 -10.27 -11.11 8.17
CA HIS A 17 -10.85 -9.84 7.75
C HIS A 17 -12.36 -9.95 7.54
N PHE A 18 -12.82 -10.97 6.78
CA PHE A 18 -14.23 -11.19 6.46
C PHE A 18 -15.05 -11.58 7.70
N GLY A 19 -14.53 -12.50 8.53
CA GLY A 19 -15.20 -12.95 9.75
C GLY A 19 -15.39 -11.84 10.80
N THR A 20 -14.60 -10.77 10.72
CA THR A 20 -14.64 -9.66 11.67
C THR A 20 -15.26 -8.38 11.07
N LEU A 21 -15.93 -8.47 9.91
CA LEU A 21 -16.59 -7.33 9.27
C LEU A 21 -17.70 -6.71 10.13
N ASN A 22 -18.37 -7.51 10.95
CA ASN A 22 -19.49 -7.06 11.79
C ASN A 22 -19.07 -6.33 13.08
N SER A 23 -17.77 -6.23 13.37
CA SER A 23 -17.28 -5.59 14.60
C SER A 23 -16.27 -4.47 14.31
N HIS A 24 -16.74 -3.23 14.34
CA HIS A 24 -15.89 -2.02 14.27
C HIS A 24 -14.89 -1.92 15.44
N ARG A 25 -15.18 -2.55 16.58
CA ARG A 25 -14.36 -2.49 17.81
C ARG A 25 -13.02 -3.25 17.71
N VAL A 26 -12.83 -4.09 16.69
CA VAL A 26 -11.73 -5.07 16.63
C VAL A 26 -10.69 -4.70 15.57
N ASP A 27 -10.82 -3.57 14.87
CA ASP A 27 -10.05 -3.33 13.63
C ASP A 27 -8.53 -3.30 13.83
N LEU A 28 -8.06 -2.79 14.97
CA LEU A 28 -6.66 -2.83 15.38
C LEU A 28 -6.20 -4.26 15.75
N GLN A 29 -7.04 -5.00 16.47
CA GLN A 29 -6.75 -6.37 16.91
C GLN A 29 -6.67 -7.35 15.73
N LYS A 30 -7.42 -7.11 14.65
CA LYS A 30 -7.35 -7.89 13.40
C LYS A 30 -5.95 -7.84 12.79
N GLY A 31 -5.33 -6.65 12.75
CA GLY A 31 -3.99 -6.46 12.19
C GLY A 31 -2.95 -7.31 12.93
N PHE A 32 -2.99 -7.26 14.27
CA PHE A 32 -2.14 -8.11 15.11
C PHE A 32 -2.39 -9.60 14.86
N LEU A 33 -3.66 -10.05 14.92
CA LEU A 33 -3.99 -11.48 14.81
C LEU A 33 -3.62 -12.05 13.44
N ALA A 34 -3.88 -11.29 12.38
CA ALA A 34 -3.57 -11.69 11.01
C ALA A 34 -2.06 -11.73 10.74
N ALA A 35 -1.31 -10.75 11.26
CA ALA A 35 0.15 -10.79 11.20
C ALA A 35 0.73 -11.96 12.00
N PHE A 36 0.20 -12.21 13.20
CA PHE A 36 0.64 -13.30 14.07
C PHE A 36 0.38 -14.67 13.44
N LEU A 37 -0.87 -14.97 13.06
CA LEU A 37 -1.24 -16.24 12.44
C LEU A 37 -0.59 -16.40 11.07
N GLY A 38 -0.54 -15.34 10.26
CA GLY A 38 0.12 -15.36 8.96
C GLY A 38 1.62 -15.68 9.08
N THR A 39 2.30 -15.13 10.09
CA THR A 39 3.72 -15.41 10.34
C THR A 39 3.93 -16.85 10.77
N LEU A 40 3.11 -17.37 11.69
CA LEU A 40 3.18 -18.78 12.11
C LEU A 40 2.95 -19.75 10.95
N VAL A 41 2.01 -19.43 10.06
CA VAL A 41 1.73 -20.24 8.86
C VAL A 41 2.90 -20.19 7.89
N ALA A 42 3.44 -19.00 7.62
CA ALA A 42 4.59 -18.83 6.75
C ALA A 42 5.83 -19.58 7.28
N LEU A 43 6.07 -19.53 8.59
CA LEU A 43 7.11 -20.33 9.26
C LEU A 43 6.80 -21.83 9.21
N GLY A 44 5.54 -22.24 9.40
CA GLY A 44 5.06 -23.62 9.25
C GLY A 44 5.43 -24.24 7.91
N PHE A 45 5.25 -23.48 6.82
CA PHE A 45 5.62 -23.92 5.49
C PHE A 45 7.12 -24.14 5.29
N SER A 46 7.98 -23.58 6.15
CA SER A 46 9.43 -23.85 6.09
C SER A 46 9.80 -25.30 6.40
N PHE A 47 8.91 -26.07 7.04
CA PHE A 47 9.11 -27.52 7.23
C PHE A 47 8.71 -28.35 6.00
N LEU A 48 7.75 -27.87 5.22
CA LEU A 48 7.13 -28.64 4.13
C LEU A 48 7.75 -28.34 2.76
N LEU A 49 8.28 -27.12 2.58
CA LEU A 49 8.70 -26.61 1.28
C LEU A 49 10.23 -26.45 1.21
N PRO A 50 10.82 -26.50 0.00
CA PRO A 50 12.20 -26.09 -0.22
C PRO A 50 12.46 -24.65 0.23
N PRO A 51 13.73 -24.25 0.43
CA PRO A 51 14.12 -22.90 0.80
C PRO A 51 13.37 -21.79 0.04
N PHE A 52 12.78 -20.85 0.77
CA PHE A 52 12.04 -19.72 0.22
C PHE A 52 12.13 -18.50 1.14
N ASN A 53 11.82 -17.32 0.59
CA ASN A 53 11.81 -16.08 1.36
C ASN A 53 10.52 -15.94 2.19
N VAL A 54 10.59 -16.31 3.48
CA VAL A 54 9.45 -16.25 4.41
C VAL A 54 8.90 -14.82 4.53
N VAL A 55 9.80 -13.84 4.67
CA VAL A 55 9.45 -12.42 4.86
C VAL A 55 8.61 -11.92 3.68
N ARG A 56 9.10 -12.09 2.46
CA ARG A 56 8.39 -11.69 1.23
C ARG A 56 7.03 -12.41 1.11
N SER A 57 6.98 -13.70 1.43
CA SER A 57 5.75 -14.50 1.36
C SER A 57 4.68 -14.00 2.33
N LEU A 58 5.08 -13.75 3.58
CA LEU A 58 4.23 -13.17 4.61
C LEU A 58 3.68 -11.82 4.15
N TYR A 59 4.56 -10.93 3.69
CA TYR A 59 4.17 -9.60 3.23
C TYR A 59 3.19 -9.60 2.08
N SER A 60 3.40 -10.47 1.09
CA SER A 60 2.47 -10.62 -0.02
C SER A 60 1.10 -11.11 0.45
N GLY A 61 1.03 -11.93 1.51
CA GLY A 61 -0.23 -12.40 2.09
C GLY A 61 -0.94 -11.37 2.98
N VAL A 62 -0.20 -10.53 3.71
CA VAL A 62 -0.78 -9.51 4.61
C VAL A 62 -0.93 -8.13 3.94
N VAL A 63 -0.61 -7.99 2.64
CA VAL A 63 -0.46 -6.70 1.95
C VAL A 63 -1.69 -5.79 2.10
N LEU A 64 -2.90 -6.35 2.12
CA LEU A 64 -4.15 -5.59 2.25
C LEU A 64 -4.37 -5.00 3.65
N LEU A 65 -3.72 -5.54 4.67
CA LEU A 65 -3.78 -5.00 6.04
C LEU A 65 -2.78 -3.88 6.29
N VAL A 66 -1.78 -3.76 5.41
CA VAL A 66 -0.76 -2.72 5.52
C VAL A 66 -1.43 -1.35 5.35
N PRO A 67 -1.23 -0.39 6.28
CA PRO A 67 -1.90 0.92 6.29
C PRO A 67 -1.40 1.90 5.20
N ALA A 68 -1.11 1.39 4.01
CA ALA A 68 -0.54 2.11 2.88
C ALA A 68 -1.35 3.36 2.48
N THR A 69 -2.68 3.23 2.33
CA THR A 69 -3.55 4.34 1.93
C THR A 69 -3.58 5.46 2.95
N VAL A 70 -3.76 5.12 4.23
CA VAL A 70 -3.86 6.09 5.32
C VAL A 70 -2.56 6.87 5.45
N VAL A 71 -1.42 6.18 5.34
CA VAL A 71 -0.10 6.82 5.39
C VAL A 71 0.08 7.77 4.21
N THR A 72 -0.25 7.34 3.00
CA THR A 72 -0.15 8.18 1.80
C THR A 72 -1.03 9.42 1.88
N LEU A 73 -2.30 9.24 2.25
CA LEU A 73 -3.25 10.34 2.37
C LEU A 73 -2.86 11.28 3.50
N GLY A 74 -2.43 10.75 4.64
CA GLY A 74 -1.96 11.55 5.76
C GLY A 74 -0.74 12.39 5.39
N SER A 75 0.24 11.81 4.69
CA SER A 75 1.41 12.54 4.19
C SER A 75 1.03 13.61 3.16
N LEU A 76 0.06 13.32 2.29
CA LEU A 76 -0.44 14.30 1.32
C LEU A 76 -1.15 15.46 2.00
N GLU A 77 -2.02 15.18 2.97
CA GLU A 77 -2.72 16.19 3.75
C GLU A 77 -1.73 17.05 4.55
N LEU A 78 -0.66 16.46 5.12
CA LEU A 78 0.41 17.23 5.76
C LEU A 78 1.14 18.16 4.77
N ALA A 79 1.46 17.69 3.56
CA ALA A 79 2.16 18.50 2.56
C ALA A 79 1.28 19.61 1.96
N MET A 80 -0.04 19.42 1.94
CA MET A 80 -1.01 20.42 1.54
C MET A 80 -1.38 21.38 2.70
N GLU A 81 -0.55 21.43 3.75
CA GLU A 81 -0.72 22.27 4.95
C GLU A 81 -1.99 21.99 5.77
N SER A 82 -2.69 20.88 5.49
CA SER A 82 -3.85 20.41 6.26
C SER A 82 -3.44 19.50 7.42
N VAL A 83 -2.66 20.05 8.36
CA VAL A 83 -2.05 19.31 9.47
C VAL A 83 -3.09 18.61 10.35
N GLU A 84 -4.23 19.27 10.60
CA GLU A 84 -5.32 18.74 11.41
C GLU A 84 -5.94 17.45 10.84
N ALA A 85 -5.95 17.29 9.52
CA ALA A 85 -6.44 16.08 8.86
C ALA A 85 -5.33 15.03 8.71
N GLY A 86 -4.13 15.47 8.33
CA GLY A 86 -3.02 14.57 8.01
C GLY A 86 -2.42 13.88 9.22
N LEU A 87 -2.24 14.59 10.35
CA LEU A 87 -1.58 14.05 11.54
C LEU A 87 -2.35 12.88 12.18
N PRO A 88 -3.68 12.96 12.41
CA PRO A 88 -4.46 11.82 12.92
C PRO A 88 -4.37 10.58 12.03
N ARG A 89 -4.37 10.74 10.70
CA ARG A 89 -4.20 9.63 9.76
C ARG A 89 -2.84 8.99 9.91
N LEU A 90 -1.77 9.78 9.95
CA LEU A 90 -0.42 9.24 10.12
C LEU A 90 -0.26 8.51 11.45
N MET A 91 -0.81 9.05 12.54
CA MET A 91 -0.80 8.39 13.85
C MET A 91 -1.58 7.08 13.83
N TYR A 92 -2.74 7.05 13.17
CA TYR A 92 -3.50 5.80 12.98
C TYR A 92 -2.72 4.79 12.13
N GLY A 93 -2.06 5.24 11.05
CA GLY A 93 -1.20 4.40 10.21
C GLY A 93 -0.02 3.81 10.99
N LEU A 94 0.66 4.63 11.79
CA LEU A 94 1.74 4.21 12.67
C LEU A 94 1.27 3.14 13.67
N LEU A 95 0.13 3.36 14.33
CA LEU A 95 -0.44 2.38 15.25
C LEU A 95 -0.74 1.04 14.56
N ARG A 96 -1.25 1.08 13.32
CA ARG A 96 -1.53 -0.14 12.54
C ARG A 96 -0.25 -0.86 12.11
N PHE A 97 0.82 -0.13 11.76
CA PHE A 97 2.14 -0.73 11.54
C PHE A 97 2.69 -1.37 12.82
N LEU A 98 2.58 -0.72 13.98
CA LEU A 98 2.97 -1.29 15.27
C LEU A 98 2.22 -2.59 15.54
N MET A 99 0.89 -2.62 15.35
CA MET A 99 0.10 -3.84 15.56
C MET A 99 0.55 -4.98 14.63
N LEU A 100 0.84 -4.69 13.36
CA LEU A 100 1.41 -5.66 12.43
C LEU A 100 2.78 -6.16 12.92
N GLY A 101 3.69 -5.23 13.23
CA GLY A 101 5.05 -5.56 13.68
C GLY A 101 5.06 -6.37 14.98
N VAL A 102 4.23 -6.01 15.96
CA VAL A 102 4.07 -6.75 17.22
C VAL A 102 3.50 -8.14 16.96
N GLY A 103 2.56 -8.31 16.03
CA GLY A 103 2.06 -9.63 15.62
C GLY A 103 3.15 -10.51 15.02
N ILE A 104 3.98 -9.95 14.13
CA ILE A 104 5.11 -10.67 13.52
C ILE A 104 6.15 -11.05 14.58
N ALA A 105 6.54 -10.10 15.44
CA ALA A 105 7.51 -10.32 16.50
C ALA A 105 7.02 -11.37 17.50
N ALA A 106 5.76 -11.29 17.94
CA ALA A 106 5.16 -12.27 18.85
C ALA A 106 5.08 -13.68 18.25
N ALA A 107 4.82 -13.79 16.95
CA ALA A 107 4.85 -15.08 16.27
C ALA A 107 6.27 -15.65 16.20
N GLY A 108 7.27 -14.80 15.93
CA GLY A 108 8.68 -15.18 15.95
C GLY A 108 9.14 -15.69 17.32
N THR A 109 8.84 -14.94 18.40
CA THR A 109 9.21 -15.36 19.76
C THR A 109 8.53 -16.65 20.19
N LEU A 110 7.24 -16.83 19.83
CA LEU A 110 6.55 -18.10 20.08
C LEU A 110 7.16 -19.25 19.31
N TRP A 111 7.56 -19.01 18.05
CA TRP A 111 8.21 -20.02 17.21
C TRP A 111 9.53 -20.49 17.81
N GLU A 112 10.36 -19.55 18.27
CA GLU A 112 11.67 -19.84 18.89
C GLU A 112 11.61 -20.73 20.13
N PHE A 113 10.46 -20.76 20.82
CA PHE A 113 10.27 -21.65 21.96
C PHE A 113 10.33 -23.13 21.57
N ALA A 114 9.93 -23.47 20.35
CA ALA A 114 9.83 -24.84 19.88
C ALA A 114 10.82 -25.16 18.74
N TRP A 115 11.14 -24.19 17.87
CA TRP A 115 12.03 -24.37 16.72
C TRP A 115 12.88 -23.14 16.42
N ARG A 116 14.05 -23.35 15.80
CA ARG A 116 14.89 -22.24 15.32
C ARG A 116 14.25 -21.56 14.10
N LEU A 117 14.45 -20.26 13.95
CA LEU A 117 14.02 -19.57 12.72
C LEU A 117 14.76 -20.12 11.50
N PRO A 118 14.06 -20.31 10.37
CA PRO A 118 14.70 -20.67 9.11
C PRO A 118 15.62 -19.53 8.65
N PRO A 119 16.77 -19.85 8.02
CA PRO A 119 17.68 -18.85 7.50
C PRO A 119 17.03 -18.00 6.40
N HIS A 120 17.54 -16.78 6.22
CA HIS A 120 17.06 -15.88 5.18
C HIS A 120 17.53 -16.36 3.80
N PHE A 121 16.59 -16.49 2.85
CA PHE A 121 16.89 -16.85 1.47
C PHE A 121 16.54 -15.69 0.53
N GLU A 122 17.40 -15.41 -0.44
CA GLU A 122 17.11 -14.49 -1.54
C GLU A 122 15.86 -14.98 -2.31
N ALA A 123 14.98 -14.05 -2.67
CA ALA A 123 13.78 -14.40 -3.42
C ALA A 123 14.14 -14.72 -4.88
N HIS A 124 13.52 -15.76 -5.44
CA HIS A 124 13.72 -16.09 -6.85
C HIS A 124 13.10 -15.02 -7.75
N ALA A 125 13.90 -14.42 -8.62
CA ALA A 125 13.43 -13.45 -9.59
C ALA A 125 12.55 -14.14 -10.64
N LEU A 126 11.33 -13.62 -10.84
CA LEU A 126 10.42 -14.09 -11.87
C LEU A 126 10.76 -13.46 -13.23
N PRO A 127 10.49 -14.15 -14.35
CA PRO A 127 10.60 -13.57 -15.68
C PRO A 127 9.80 -12.26 -15.79
N PRO A 128 10.32 -11.20 -16.45
CA PRO A 128 9.67 -9.89 -16.49
C PRO A 128 8.24 -9.94 -17.03
N LEU A 129 7.99 -10.75 -18.06
CA LEU A 129 6.66 -10.91 -18.65
C LEU A 129 5.65 -11.53 -17.66
N LEU A 130 6.12 -12.50 -16.86
CA LEU A 130 5.28 -13.13 -15.84
C LEU A 130 4.98 -12.13 -14.70
N THR A 131 5.99 -11.36 -14.29
CA THR A 131 5.82 -10.29 -13.29
C THR A 131 4.79 -9.26 -13.76
N PHE A 132 4.87 -8.82 -15.02
CA PHE A 132 3.91 -7.89 -15.61
C PHE A 132 2.47 -8.46 -15.59
N PHE A 133 2.29 -9.72 -15.98
CA PHE A 133 0.99 -10.39 -15.94
C PHE A 133 0.44 -10.49 -14.51
N LEU A 134 1.27 -10.88 -13.56
CA LEU A 134 0.89 -10.97 -12.14
C LEU A 134 0.53 -9.59 -11.57
N MET A 135 1.21 -8.54 -12.01
CA MET A 135 0.92 -7.16 -11.64
C MET A 135 -0.46 -6.74 -12.16
N ALA A 136 -0.82 -7.15 -13.38
CA ALA A 136 -2.16 -6.94 -13.94
C ALA A 136 -3.24 -7.69 -13.15
N VAL A 137 -2.98 -8.94 -12.77
CA VAL A 137 -3.88 -9.72 -11.90
C VAL A 137 -4.05 -9.04 -10.53
N GLY A 138 -2.96 -8.52 -9.95
CA GLY A 138 -3.01 -7.71 -8.73
C GLY A 138 -3.87 -6.45 -8.89
N GLY A 139 -3.79 -5.79 -10.04
CA GLY A 139 -4.67 -4.66 -10.38
C GLY A 139 -6.14 -5.04 -10.46
N VAL A 140 -6.47 -6.21 -11.00
CA VAL A 140 -7.85 -6.73 -11.00
C VAL A 140 -8.33 -7.01 -9.57
N ALA A 141 -7.47 -7.63 -8.73
CA ALA A 141 -7.79 -7.86 -7.33
C ALA A 141 -8.05 -6.56 -6.58
N LEU A 142 -7.22 -5.52 -6.79
CA LEU A 142 -7.44 -4.18 -6.23
C LEU A 142 -8.76 -3.56 -6.71
N ALA A 143 -9.11 -3.74 -7.99
CA ALA A 143 -10.39 -3.26 -8.51
C ALA A 143 -11.58 -3.89 -7.76
N VAL A 144 -11.50 -5.18 -7.43
CA VAL A 144 -12.51 -5.87 -6.61
C VAL A 144 -12.50 -5.35 -5.17
N CYS A 145 -11.33 -5.25 -4.54
CA CYS A 145 -11.20 -4.75 -3.16
C CYS A 145 -11.75 -3.33 -3.00
N MET A 146 -11.59 -2.49 -4.01
CA MET A 146 -12.06 -1.10 -4.01
C MET A 146 -13.52 -0.96 -4.42
N SER A 147 -14.25 -2.07 -4.65
CA SER A 147 -15.61 -2.06 -5.20
C SER A 147 -15.71 -1.21 -6.47
N GLY A 148 -14.67 -1.27 -7.31
CA GLY A 148 -14.58 -0.53 -8.55
C GLY A 148 -15.68 -0.94 -9.53
N ARG A 149 -16.21 0.02 -10.28
CA ARG A 149 -17.19 -0.29 -11.33
C ARG A 149 -16.50 -1.18 -12.37
N PRO A 150 -17.19 -2.18 -12.96
CA PRO A 150 -16.58 -3.09 -13.94
C PRO A 150 -15.98 -2.33 -15.15
N ARG A 151 -16.59 -1.19 -15.52
CA ARG A 151 -16.09 -0.29 -16.57
C ARG A 151 -14.75 0.39 -16.25
N ASP A 152 -14.40 0.49 -14.98
CA ASP A 152 -13.20 1.18 -14.50
C ASP A 152 -12.02 0.22 -14.28
N VAL A 153 -12.24 -1.10 -14.33
CA VAL A 153 -11.23 -2.13 -14.06
C VAL A 153 -10.00 -1.97 -14.96
N ALA A 154 -10.19 -1.73 -16.26
CA ALA A 154 -9.08 -1.53 -17.20
C ALA A 154 -8.20 -0.32 -16.82
N TRP A 155 -8.82 0.75 -16.30
CA TRP A 155 -8.12 1.95 -15.87
C TRP A 155 -7.41 1.77 -14.52
N ILE A 156 -8.02 1.00 -13.61
CA ILE A 156 -7.41 0.60 -12.34
C ILE A 156 -6.16 -0.24 -12.61
N VAL A 157 -6.29 -1.29 -13.44
CA VAL A 157 -5.17 -2.15 -13.86
C VAL A 157 -4.08 -1.32 -14.56
N GLY A 158 -4.49 -0.43 -15.48
CA GLY A 158 -3.57 0.47 -16.16
C GLY A 158 -2.80 1.37 -15.20
N GLY A 159 -3.44 1.90 -14.14
CA GLY A 159 -2.78 2.70 -13.10
C GLY A 159 -1.77 1.91 -12.29
N VAL A 160 -2.08 0.66 -11.93
CA VAL A 160 -1.18 -0.24 -11.20
C VAL A 160 0.04 -0.62 -12.05
N LEU A 161 -0.18 -0.96 -13.32
CA LEU A 161 0.91 -1.26 -14.26
C LEU A 161 1.78 -0.04 -14.52
N LEU A 162 1.17 1.13 -14.71
CA LEU A 162 1.90 2.38 -14.91
C LEU A 162 2.74 2.75 -13.69
N ALA A 163 2.20 2.59 -12.48
CA ALA A 163 2.95 2.74 -11.24
C ALA A 163 4.17 1.79 -11.18
N TYR A 164 3.95 0.50 -11.43
CA TYR A 164 5.02 -0.50 -11.41
C TYR A 164 6.13 -0.22 -12.43
N GLU A 165 5.76 0.00 -13.70
CA GLU A 165 6.72 0.23 -14.79
C GLU A 165 7.48 1.54 -14.60
N THR A 166 6.79 2.62 -14.22
CA THR A 166 7.46 3.91 -13.98
C THR A 166 8.41 3.84 -12.79
N GLN A 167 8.06 3.11 -11.73
CA GLN A 167 8.96 2.88 -10.61
C GLN A 167 10.17 2.03 -11.03
N ALA A 168 9.97 0.97 -11.82
CA ALA A 168 11.06 0.13 -12.31
C ALA A 168 12.04 0.92 -13.19
N VAL A 169 11.54 1.69 -14.14
CA VAL A 169 12.35 2.55 -15.02
C VAL A 169 13.03 3.66 -14.24
N ALA A 170 12.32 4.34 -13.33
CA ALA A 170 12.91 5.41 -12.53
C ALA A 170 14.00 4.88 -11.59
N LYS A 171 13.86 3.66 -11.07
CA LYS A 171 14.90 3.00 -10.27
C LYS A 171 16.17 2.72 -11.08
N LEU A 172 16.04 2.36 -12.36
CA LEU A 172 17.19 2.18 -13.26
C LEU A 172 17.92 3.50 -13.56
N LEU A 173 17.18 4.60 -13.67
CA LEU A 173 17.74 5.91 -14.06
C LEU A 173 18.26 6.74 -12.89
N LEU A 174 17.58 6.71 -11.75
CA LEU A 174 17.79 7.61 -10.61
C LEU A 174 18.17 6.87 -9.31
N GLY A 175 18.14 5.53 -9.33
CA GLY A 175 18.31 4.69 -8.14
C GLY A 175 17.09 4.67 -7.22
N ASP A 176 17.19 3.90 -6.15
CA ASP A 176 16.11 3.66 -5.18
C ASP A 176 15.58 4.93 -4.49
N ARG A 177 16.43 5.95 -4.36
CA ARG A 177 16.08 7.21 -3.69
C ARG A 177 15.32 8.17 -4.58
N GLY A 178 15.36 8.04 -5.91
CA GLY A 178 14.68 8.97 -6.83
C GLY A 178 13.38 8.40 -7.42
N SER A 179 13.24 7.07 -7.43
CA SER A 179 12.12 6.39 -8.11
C SER A 179 10.72 6.72 -7.58
N PRO A 180 10.48 6.89 -6.27
CA PRO A 180 9.12 7.15 -5.76
C PRO A 180 8.57 8.49 -6.25
N LEU A 181 9.40 9.54 -6.30
CA LEU A 181 8.98 10.86 -6.75
C LEU A 181 8.51 10.84 -8.21
N VAL A 182 9.31 10.25 -9.10
CA VAL A 182 9.00 10.21 -10.53
C VAL A 182 7.79 9.33 -10.82
N SER A 183 7.70 8.16 -10.19
CA SER A 183 6.56 7.25 -10.38
C SER A 183 5.25 7.87 -9.88
N ALA A 184 5.25 8.53 -8.72
CA ALA A 184 4.06 9.24 -8.22
C ALA A 184 3.68 10.44 -9.10
N PHE A 185 4.67 11.17 -9.64
CA PHE A 185 4.42 12.25 -10.60
C PHE A 185 3.74 11.73 -11.88
N VAL A 186 4.30 10.69 -12.50
CA VAL A 186 3.73 10.14 -13.75
C VAL A 186 2.34 9.56 -13.51
N LEU A 187 2.15 8.83 -12.41
CA LEU A 187 0.84 8.32 -12.00
C LEU A 187 -0.16 9.46 -11.74
N GLY A 188 0.26 10.51 -11.05
CA GLY A 188 -0.55 11.70 -10.78
C GLY A 188 -1.00 12.38 -12.07
N VAL A 189 -0.08 12.62 -13.00
CA VAL A 189 -0.39 13.23 -14.31
C VAL A 189 -1.39 12.34 -15.07
N ALA A 190 -1.14 11.05 -15.16
CA ALA A 190 -2.02 10.10 -15.85
C ALA A 190 -3.44 10.08 -15.24
N GLY A 191 -3.53 10.03 -13.91
CA GLY A 191 -4.81 10.03 -13.21
C GLY A 191 -5.58 11.34 -13.32
N LEU A 192 -4.89 12.49 -13.21
CA LEU A 192 -5.51 13.81 -13.37
C LEU A 192 -5.99 14.03 -14.82
N LEU A 193 -5.24 13.56 -15.82
CA LEU A 193 -5.68 13.55 -17.23
C LEU A 193 -6.90 12.64 -17.44
N TYR A 194 -6.90 11.45 -16.85
CA TYR A 194 -8.03 10.53 -16.89
C TYR A 194 -9.32 11.19 -16.35
N GLY A 195 -9.21 11.93 -15.25
CA GLY A 195 -10.33 12.67 -14.66
C GLY A 195 -10.83 13.88 -15.46
N ARG A 196 -10.21 14.23 -16.59
CA ARG A 196 -10.76 15.25 -17.50
C ARG A 196 -11.91 14.74 -18.36
N GLY A 197 -12.06 13.42 -18.47
CA GLY A 197 -13.20 12.80 -19.15
C GLY A 197 -14.52 12.99 -18.40
N ARG A 198 -15.64 12.84 -19.11
CA ARG A 198 -16.99 12.90 -18.53
C ARG A 198 -17.22 11.67 -17.62
N ASP A 199 -17.77 11.89 -16.43
CA ASP A 199 -18.06 10.84 -15.43
C ASP A 199 -16.82 10.02 -14.98
N ARG A 200 -15.62 10.62 -15.01
CA ARG A 200 -14.37 9.98 -14.58
C ARG A 200 -13.76 10.72 -13.39
N MET A 201 -13.43 9.97 -12.34
CA MET A 201 -12.76 10.51 -11.15
C MET A 201 -11.26 10.19 -11.23
N PRO A 202 -10.34 11.16 -11.04
CA PRO A 202 -8.90 10.89 -11.01
C PRO A 202 -8.51 9.77 -10.04
N MET A 203 -9.21 9.69 -8.91
CA MET A 203 -8.97 8.69 -7.86
C MET A 203 -9.15 7.24 -8.33
N THR A 204 -9.89 6.99 -9.40
CA THR A 204 -10.02 5.65 -10.01
C THR A 204 -8.67 5.09 -10.44
N VAL A 205 -7.73 5.95 -10.88
CA VAL A 205 -6.39 5.54 -11.33
C VAL A 205 -5.34 5.79 -10.25
N ILE A 206 -5.40 6.97 -9.60
CA ILE A 206 -4.38 7.39 -8.65
C ILE A 206 -4.36 6.49 -7.41
N MET A 207 -5.51 6.19 -6.82
CA MET A 207 -5.57 5.45 -5.56
C MET A 207 -5.00 4.01 -5.65
N PRO A 208 -5.40 3.17 -6.64
CA PRO A 208 -4.81 1.83 -6.77
C PRO A 208 -3.34 1.86 -7.21
N GLY A 209 -2.93 2.83 -8.04
CA GLY A 209 -1.52 3.01 -8.39
C GLY A 209 -0.67 3.45 -7.18
N MET A 210 -1.17 4.36 -6.35
CA MET A 210 -0.46 4.80 -5.14
C MET A 210 -0.36 3.68 -4.12
N LEU A 211 -1.41 2.86 -3.97
CA LEU A 211 -1.35 1.62 -3.21
C LEU A 211 -0.20 0.72 -3.66
N GLN A 212 0.06 0.66 -4.97
CA GLN A 212 1.20 -0.10 -5.50
C GLN A 212 2.56 0.56 -5.20
N LEU A 213 2.66 1.88 -5.23
CA LEU A 213 3.91 2.63 -4.97
C LEU A 213 4.24 2.77 -3.48
N THR A 214 3.27 2.53 -2.61
CA THR A 214 3.40 2.85 -1.18
C THR A 214 4.55 2.13 -0.49
N PRO A 215 5.15 2.78 0.53
CA PRO A 215 6.24 2.19 1.32
C PRO A 215 5.73 1.11 2.28
N GLY A 216 4.55 0.51 2.07
CA GLY A 216 3.91 -0.39 3.03
C GLY A 216 4.80 -1.55 3.48
N PHE A 217 5.49 -2.20 2.53
CA PHE A 217 6.46 -3.26 2.81
C PHE A 217 7.62 -2.76 3.68
N ILE A 218 8.25 -1.66 3.26
CA ILE A 218 9.43 -1.08 3.92
C ILE A 218 9.06 -0.53 5.32
N GLY A 219 7.85 0.02 5.46
CA GLY A 219 7.30 0.56 6.70
C GLY A 219 7.14 -0.51 7.77
N THR A 220 6.54 -1.65 7.41
CA THR A 220 6.43 -2.76 8.35
C THR A 220 7.80 -3.38 8.66
N GLU A 221 8.71 -3.50 7.68
CA GLU A 221 10.08 -3.98 7.95
C GLU A 221 10.84 -3.06 8.90
N ALA A 222 10.63 -1.74 8.78
CA ALA A 222 11.23 -0.77 9.69
C ALA A 222 10.68 -0.98 11.11
N VAL A 223 9.38 -1.18 11.28
CA VAL A 223 8.79 -1.44 12.61
C VAL A 223 9.24 -2.79 13.19
N VAL A 224 9.31 -3.85 12.40
CA VAL A 224 9.82 -5.15 12.87
C VAL A 224 11.28 -5.05 13.31
N ALA A 225 12.09 -4.26 12.59
CA ALA A 225 13.48 -3.98 12.99
C ALA A 225 13.57 -3.25 14.33
N LEU A 226 12.72 -2.24 14.58
CA LEU A 226 12.67 -1.54 15.87
C LEU A 226 12.30 -2.44 17.04
N LEU A 227 11.48 -3.46 16.79
CA LEU A 227 11.06 -4.42 17.82
C LEU A 227 12.13 -5.48 18.11
N GLY A 228 13.31 -5.39 17.48
CA GLY A 228 14.41 -6.36 17.66
C GLY A 228 14.14 -7.72 16.99
N ALA A 229 13.06 -7.83 16.22
CA ALA A 229 12.68 -9.06 15.51
C ALA A 229 13.15 -9.08 14.04
N GLY A 230 13.93 -8.07 13.63
CA GLY A 230 14.53 -7.97 12.30
C GLY A 230 15.94 -8.59 12.21
N ALA A 231 16.49 -8.67 11.00
CA ALA A 231 17.88 -9.07 10.81
C ALA A 231 18.85 -8.10 11.51
N ALA A 232 19.82 -8.63 12.25
CA ALA A 232 20.79 -7.86 13.04
C ALA A 232 21.56 -6.82 12.19
N GLY A 233 21.65 -5.57 12.66
CA GLY A 233 22.50 -4.52 12.07
C GLY A 233 21.82 -3.48 11.17
N ALA A 234 20.49 -3.38 11.15
CA ALA A 234 19.75 -2.54 10.20
C ALA A 234 18.85 -1.44 10.85
N GLU A 235 19.27 -0.92 11.99
CA GLU A 235 18.35 -0.41 13.02
C GLU A 235 17.99 1.09 12.86
N ASP A 236 18.88 1.93 12.30
CA ASP A 236 18.68 3.40 12.38
C ASP A 236 18.16 4.07 11.09
N ALA A 237 18.52 3.58 9.90
CA ALA A 237 18.22 4.30 8.65
C ALA A 237 16.86 3.97 8.01
N ARG A 238 16.20 2.88 8.42
CA ARG A 238 15.00 2.36 7.73
C ARG A 238 13.77 3.25 7.92
N LEU A 239 13.52 3.72 9.14
CA LEU A 239 12.39 4.62 9.41
C LEU A 239 12.50 5.93 8.64
N PHE A 240 13.70 6.51 8.63
CA PHE A 240 13.95 7.73 7.88
C PHE A 240 13.72 7.52 6.38
N ASN A 241 14.15 6.38 5.83
CA ASN A 241 13.88 6.04 4.43
C ASN A 241 12.37 5.91 4.13
N VAL A 242 11.57 5.34 5.03
CA VAL A 242 10.11 5.25 4.86
C VAL A 242 9.48 6.64 4.81
N LEU A 243 9.90 7.54 5.69
CA LEU A 243 9.46 8.94 5.69
C LEU A 243 9.85 9.66 4.41
N LEU A 244 11.09 9.48 3.95
CA LEU A 244 11.58 10.06 2.69
C LEU A 244 10.79 9.55 1.48
N VAL A 245 10.52 8.24 1.40
CA VAL A 245 9.70 7.66 0.32
C VAL A 245 8.30 8.26 0.35
N ALA A 246 7.68 8.35 1.53
CA ALA A 246 6.36 8.97 1.67
C ALA A 246 6.36 10.44 1.19
N LEU A 247 7.37 11.22 1.60
CA LEU A 247 7.52 12.61 1.15
C LEU A 247 7.71 12.72 -0.36
N GLN A 248 8.51 11.83 -0.95
CA GLN A 248 8.74 11.80 -2.39
C GLN A 248 7.48 11.48 -3.18
N LEU A 249 6.69 10.49 -2.74
CA LEU A 249 5.41 10.16 -3.34
C LEU A 249 4.46 11.35 -3.33
N VAL A 250 4.39 12.04 -2.19
CA VAL A 250 3.57 13.24 -2.04
C VAL A 250 4.05 14.36 -2.93
N LEU A 251 5.36 14.65 -2.93
CA LEU A 251 5.93 15.72 -3.75
C LEU A 251 5.73 15.45 -5.25
N GLY A 252 5.87 14.21 -5.70
CA GLY A 252 5.56 13.80 -7.06
C GLY A 252 4.10 14.09 -7.43
N LEU A 253 3.16 13.73 -6.55
CA LEU A 253 1.74 13.99 -6.78
C LEU A 253 1.40 15.50 -6.73
N VAL A 254 2.02 16.28 -5.85
CA VAL A 254 1.87 17.74 -5.81
C VAL A 254 2.35 18.36 -7.12
N PHE A 255 3.53 17.97 -7.62
CA PHE A 255 4.02 18.45 -8.91
C PHE A 255 3.08 18.07 -10.08
N ALA A 256 2.43 16.90 -10.02
CA ALA A 256 1.46 16.53 -11.02
C ALA A 256 0.24 17.48 -11.05
N THR A 257 -0.19 18.02 -9.91
CA THR A 257 -1.28 19.00 -9.86
C THR A 257 -0.93 20.36 -10.45
N VAL A 258 0.35 20.76 -10.39
CA VAL A 258 0.85 21.98 -11.06
C VAL A 258 0.79 21.81 -12.58
N VAL A 259 1.17 20.63 -13.10
CA VAL A 259 1.15 20.34 -14.53
C VAL A 259 -0.28 20.11 -15.04
N VAL A 260 -1.11 19.45 -14.23
CA VAL A 260 -2.49 19.10 -14.57
C VAL A 260 -3.42 19.61 -13.46
N PRO A 261 -3.89 20.87 -13.53
CA PRO A 261 -4.73 21.42 -12.48
C PRO A 261 -5.98 20.58 -12.20
N PRO A 262 -6.27 20.24 -10.92
CA PRO A 262 -7.45 19.47 -10.56
C PRO A 262 -8.71 20.28 -10.86
N ARG A 263 -9.71 19.61 -11.44
CA ARG A 263 -11.03 20.20 -11.63
C ARG A 263 -11.79 20.14 -10.32
N PHE A 264 -11.74 21.20 -9.53
CA PHE A 264 -12.74 21.38 -8.47
C PHE A 264 -14.08 21.62 -9.16
N ALA A 265 -15.04 20.73 -8.92
CA ALA A 265 -16.42 21.04 -9.21
C ALA A 265 -16.82 22.19 -8.27
N MET A 266 -16.61 23.44 -8.70
CA MET A 266 -17.36 24.54 -8.13
C MET A 266 -18.81 24.24 -8.42
N GLU A 267 -19.53 23.80 -7.38
CA GLU A 267 -20.96 23.97 -7.26
C GLU A 267 -21.20 25.48 -7.36
N ARG A 268 -21.33 25.97 -8.59
CA ARG A 268 -21.84 27.29 -8.87
C ARG A 268 -23.23 27.30 -8.28
N GLY A 269 -23.37 27.91 -7.10
CA GLY A 269 -24.65 28.34 -6.59
C GLY A 269 -25.42 28.94 -7.75
N SER A 270 -26.51 28.30 -8.11
CA SER A 270 -27.45 28.80 -9.11
C SER A 270 -27.71 30.28 -8.80
N PRO A 271 -27.58 31.19 -9.77
CA PRO A 271 -28.02 32.56 -9.55
C PRO A 271 -29.51 32.49 -9.24
N VAL A 272 -29.90 32.89 -8.03
CA VAL A 272 -31.29 33.16 -7.69
C VAL A 272 -31.81 34.11 -8.77
N PRO A 273 -32.81 33.74 -9.58
CA PRO A 273 -33.32 34.65 -10.59
C PRO A 273 -33.86 35.90 -9.89
N PRO A 274 -33.60 37.11 -10.42
CA PRO A 274 -34.24 38.30 -9.87
C PRO A 274 -35.74 38.10 -9.96
N SER A 275 -36.43 38.20 -8.83
CA SER A 275 -37.88 38.30 -8.82
C SER A 275 -38.27 39.53 -9.65
N ALA A 276 -38.68 39.29 -10.89
CA ALA A 276 -39.41 40.27 -11.68
C ALA A 276 -40.68 40.60 -10.89
N GLY A 277 -40.77 41.85 -10.44
CA GLY A 277 -41.81 42.28 -9.51
C GLY A 277 -43.20 42.40 -10.14
N SER A 278 -44.18 42.61 -9.27
CA SER A 278 -45.34 43.47 -9.55
C SER A 278 -46.19 43.66 -8.29
N ALA A 279 -46.59 44.92 -8.08
CA ALA A 279 -47.65 45.45 -7.22
C ALA A 279 -47.37 45.56 -5.71
#